data_AF-A0A5S4ZS74-F1
#
_entry.id   AF-A0A5S4ZS74-F1
#
_cell.length_a   1.000
_cell.length_b   1.000
_cell.length_c   1.000
_cell.angle_alpha   90.00
_cell.angle_beta   90.00
_cell.angle_gamma   90.00
#
_symmetry.space_group_name_H-M   'P 1'
#
loop_
_entity.id
_entity.type
_entity.pdbx_description
1 polymer ?
#
loop_
_entity_poly.entity_id
_entity_poly.type
_entity_poly.pdbx_seq_one_letter_code
_entity_poly.pdbx_strand_id
1 'polypeptide(L)'
;MITNIERTLDEMRKQALLQGKIEGKAEGRAEGIAEGIAKGIAEGKFEGKVETARAALMEGLNVEIVSKITGLTLDTVLELKKELKN
;
A
#
# COMPACT_ATOMS: atom_id res chain seq x y z
N MET A 1 12.92 4.19 -57.12
CA MET A 1 13.28 3.07 -56.24
C MET A 1 13.66 3.64 -54.89
N ILE A 2 12.65 3.88 -54.06
CA ILE A 2 12.90 4.27 -52.67
C ILE A 2 12.98 2.96 -51.90
N THR A 3 14.19 2.73 -51.40
CA THR A 3 14.76 1.46 -50.96
C THR A 3 14.04 0.86 -49.77
N ASN A 4 13.86 -0.47 -49.78
CA ASN A 4 13.37 -1.30 -48.66
C ASN A 4 13.89 -0.89 -47.26
N ILE A 5 15.08 -0.27 -47.21
CA ILE A 5 15.76 0.24 -46.02
C ILE A 5 14.92 1.30 -45.27
N GLU A 6 14.27 2.24 -45.96
CA GLU A 6 13.46 3.28 -45.30
C GLU A 6 12.23 2.66 -44.63
N ARG A 7 11.60 1.69 -45.30
CA ARG A 7 10.44 0.96 -44.77
C ARG A 7 10.82 0.15 -43.52
N THR A 8 11.98 -0.50 -43.53
CA THR A 8 12.47 -1.22 -42.34
C THR A 8 12.82 -0.27 -41.18
N LEU A 9 13.31 0.94 -41.46
CA LEU A 9 13.63 1.91 -40.41
C LEU A 9 12.37 2.46 -39.73
N ASP A 10 11.32 2.73 -40.51
CA ASP A 10 10.01 3.15 -39.99
C ASP A 10 9.30 2.05 -39.20
N GLU A 11 9.40 0.80 -39.66
CA GLU A 11 8.90 -0.37 -38.93
C GLU A 11 9.64 -0.53 -37.58
N MET A 12 10.97 -0.43 -37.57
CA MET A 12 11.76 -0.47 -36.33
C MET A 12 11.42 0.67 -35.37
N ARG A 13 11.24 1.90 -35.87
CA ARG A 13 10.82 3.04 -35.04
C ARG A 13 9.43 2.84 -34.44
N LYS A 14 8.48 2.35 -35.23
CA LYS A 14 7.12 2.03 -34.75
C LYS A 14 7.16 0.93 -33.69
N GLN A 15 7.94 -0.13 -33.90
CA GLN A 15 8.11 -1.20 -32.93
C GLN A 15 8.75 -0.70 -31.63
N ALA A 16 9.82 0.10 -31.71
CA ALA A 16 10.45 0.68 -30.54
C ALA A 16 9.50 1.59 -29.73
N LEU A 17 8.68 2.41 -30.42
CA LEU A 17 7.66 3.23 -29.77
C LEU A 17 6.54 2.40 -29.15
N LEU A 18 6.12 1.31 -29.82
CA LEU A 18 5.12 0.40 -29.27
C LEU A 18 5.64 -0.29 -28.02
N GLN A 19 6.88 -0.80 -28.09
CA GLN A 19 7.53 -1.51 -27.01
C GLN A 19 7.73 -0.59 -25.80
N GLY A 20 8.25 0.62 -25.99
CA GLY A 20 8.40 1.60 -24.91
C GLY A 20 7.07 2.00 -24.27
N LYS A 21 5.97 2.08 -25.04
CA LYS A 21 4.63 2.32 -24.49
C LYS A 21 4.08 1.13 -23.70
N ILE A 22 4.34 -0.09 -24.16
CA ILE A 22 3.90 -1.31 -23.48
C ILE A 22 4.68 -1.48 -22.17
N GLU A 23 6.01 -1.36 -22.23
CA GLU A 23 6.91 -1.45 -21.07
C GLU A 23 6.57 -0.36 -20.05
N GLY A 24 6.50 0.92 -20.45
CA GLY A 24 6.17 2.00 -19.52
C GLY A 24 4.78 1.87 -18.89
N LYS A 25 3.79 1.32 -19.60
CA LYS A 25 2.46 1.04 -19.03
C LYS A 25 2.47 -0.16 -18.09
N ALA A 26 3.26 -1.18 -18.39
CA ALA A 26 3.42 -2.36 -17.55
C ALA A 26 4.14 -2.01 -16.25
N GLU A 27 5.25 -1.28 -16.34
CA GLU A 27 6.03 -0.79 -15.19
C GLU A 27 5.19 0.13 -14.30
N GLY A 28 4.56 1.17 -14.88
CA GLY A 28 3.72 2.08 -14.10
C GLY A 28 2.53 1.40 -13.42
N ARG A 29 1.97 0.35 -14.03
CA ARG A 29 0.92 -0.46 -13.39
C ARG A 29 1.48 -1.34 -12.27
N ALA A 30 2.64 -1.96 -12.46
CA ALA A 30 3.28 -2.79 -11.45
C ALA A 30 3.66 -1.98 -10.22
N GLU A 31 4.28 -0.82 -10.41
CA GLU A 31 4.64 0.11 -9.34
C GLU A 31 3.40 0.60 -8.58
N GLY A 32 2.35 1.06 -9.30
CA GLY A 32 1.12 1.51 -8.66
C GLY A 32 0.40 0.44 -7.84
N ILE A 33 0.43 -0.83 -8.30
CA ILE A 33 -0.13 -1.96 -7.54
C ILE A 33 0.73 -2.25 -6.31
N ALA A 34 2.05 -2.27 -6.44
CA ALA A 34 2.95 -2.55 -5.33
C ALA A 34 2.82 -1.49 -4.22
N GLU A 35 2.79 -0.21 -4.58
CA GLU A 35 2.56 0.88 -3.62
C GLU A 35 1.19 0.80 -2.97
N GLY A 36 0.13 0.52 -3.74
CA GLY A 36 -1.23 0.39 -3.23
C GLY A 36 -1.37 -0.76 -2.22
N ILE A 37 -0.77 -1.92 -2.54
CA ILE A 37 -0.77 -3.08 -1.64
C ILE A 37 0.03 -2.78 -0.37
N ALA A 38 1.21 -2.17 -0.50
CA ALA A 38 2.06 -1.84 0.65
C ALA A 38 1.34 -0.87 1.61
N LYS A 39 0.71 0.19 1.09
CA LYS A 39 -0.08 1.14 1.87
C LYS A 39 -1.28 0.46 2.51
N GLY A 40 -2.08 -0.30 1.75
CA GLY A 40 -3.26 -0.98 2.27
C GLY A 40 -2.95 -2.02 3.35
N ILE A 41 -1.85 -2.76 3.23
CA ILE A 41 -1.42 -3.71 4.28
C ILE A 41 -0.97 -2.96 5.53
N ALA A 42 -0.24 -1.86 5.40
CA ALA A 42 0.23 -1.07 6.54
C ALA A 42 -0.95 -0.43 7.29
N GLU A 43 -1.86 0.21 6.57
CA GLU A 43 -3.08 0.82 7.13
C GLU A 43 -3.96 -0.24 7.78
N GLY A 44 -4.27 -1.35 7.09
CA GLY A 44 -5.12 -2.41 7.64
C GLY A 44 -4.53 -3.10 8.87
N LYS A 45 -3.20 -3.29 8.92
CA LYS A 45 -2.54 -3.82 10.13
C LYS A 45 -2.63 -2.86 11.30
N PHE A 46 -2.52 -1.55 11.04
CA PHE A 46 -2.63 -0.55 12.10
C PHE A 46 -4.07 -0.44 12.61
N GLU A 47 -5.04 -0.34 11.70
CA GLU A 47 -6.46 -0.31 12.04
C GLU A 47 -6.89 -1.55 12.84
N GLY A 48 -6.48 -2.75 12.41
CA GLY A 48 -6.80 -3.98 13.14
C GLY A 48 -6.20 -4.03 14.56
N LYS A 49 -5.00 -3.46 14.77
CA LYS A 49 -4.40 -3.32 16.11
C LYS A 49 -5.21 -2.36 16.98
N VAL A 50 -5.63 -1.23 16.40
CA VAL A 50 -6.45 -0.22 17.09
C VAL A 50 -7.82 -0.78 17.44
N GLU A 51 -8.47 -1.49 16.53
CA GLU A 51 -9.76 -2.14 16.77
C GLU A 51 -9.66 -3.19 17.89
N THR A 52 -8.63 -4.04 17.83
CA THR A 52 -8.35 -5.01 18.90
C THR A 52 -8.11 -4.32 20.24
N ALA A 53 -7.36 -3.21 20.25
CA ALA A 53 -7.12 -2.43 21.47
C ALA A 53 -8.41 -1.83 22.02
N ARG A 54 -9.27 -1.27 21.14
CA ARG A 54 -10.56 -0.69 21.53
C ARG A 54 -11.49 -1.76 22.12
N ALA A 55 -11.63 -2.91 21.46
CA ALA A 55 -12.43 -4.02 21.96
C ALA A 55 -11.93 -4.48 23.34
N ALA A 56 -10.62 -4.68 23.51
CA ALA A 56 -10.07 -5.09 24.79
C ALA A 56 -10.26 -4.03 25.91
N LEU A 57 -10.18 -2.74 25.57
CA LEU A 57 -10.46 -1.65 26.51
C LEU A 57 -11.94 -1.57 26.91
N MET A 58 -12.86 -1.84 25.98
CA MET A 58 -14.30 -1.92 26.26
C MET A 58 -14.64 -3.08 27.19
N GLU A 59 -14.00 -4.23 27.01
CA GLU A 59 -14.11 -5.40 27.89
C GLU A 59 -13.45 -5.17 29.29
N GLY A 60 -12.87 -3.98 29.52
CA GLY A 60 -12.31 -3.61 30.82
C GLY A 60 -10.91 -4.16 31.08
N LEU A 61 -10.19 -4.66 30.06
CA LEU A 61 -8.81 -5.09 30.23
C LEU A 61 -7.89 -3.93 30.60
N ASN A 62 -6.81 -4.27 31.32
CA ASN A 62 -5.79 -3.29 31.70
C ASN A 62 -5.02 -2.81 30.46
N VAL A 63 -4.74 -1.50 30.41
CA VAL A 63 -3.94 -0.82 29.38
C VAL A 63 -2.60 -1.53 29.12
N GLU A 64 -1.94 -2.04 30.16
CA GLU A 64 -0.67 -2.76 30.03
C GLU A 64 -0.82 -4.10 29.27
N ILE A 65 -1.91 -4.82 29.52
CA ILE A 65 -2.20 -6.08 28.82
C ILE A 65 -2.56 -5.78 27.37
N VAL A 66 -3.38 -4.75 27.13
CA VAL A 66 -3.76 -4.31 25.78
C VAL A 66 -2.53 -3.89 24.96
N SER A 67 -1.60 -3.15 25.58
CA SER A 67 -0.34 -2.76 24.94
C SER A 67 0.52 -3.98 24.56
N LYS A 68 0.62 -4.99 25.43
CA LYS A 68 1.34 -6.24 25.14
C LYS A 68 0.69 -7.06 24.02
N ILE A 69 -0.64 -7.16 23.98
CA ILE A 69 -1.36 -7.95 22.98
C ILE A 69 -1.31 -7.29 21.60
N THR A 70 -1.51 -5.97 21.54
CA THR A 70 -1.61 -5.23 20.28
C THR A 70 -0.27 -4.72 19.75
N GLY A 71 0.75 -4.72 20.61
CA GLY A 71 2.07 -4.14 20.31
C GLY A 71 2.03 -2.63 20.12
N LEU A 72 0.98 -1.96 20.60
CA LEU A 72 0.85 -0.50 20.64
C LEU A 72 1.51 0.04 21.91
N THR A 73 1.98 1.28 21.86
CA THR A 73 2.57 1.92 23.04
C THR A 73 1.50 2.21 24.10
N LEU A 74 1.90 2.28 25.37
CA LEU A 74 0.99 2.59 26.47
C LEU A 74 0.30 3.94 26.26
N ASP A 75 1.01 4.93 25.73
CA ASP A 75 0.46 6.26 25.43
C ASP A 75 -0.64 6.18 24.37
N THR A 76 -0.42 5.44 23.28
CA THR A 76 -1.44 5.22 22.24
C THR A 76 -2.68 4.53 22.80
N VAL A 77 -2.51 3.52 23.66
CA VAL A 77 -3.63 2.81 24.29
C VAL A 77 -4.37 3.71 25.29
N LEU A 78 -3.66 4.60 25.99
CA LEU A 78 -4.25 5.60 26.89
C LEU A 78 -5.05 6.66 26.13
N GLU A 79 -4.55 7.14 24.99
CA GLU A 79 -5.29 8.03 24.09
C GLU A 79 -6.55 7.35 23.57
N LEU A 80 -6.46 6.10 23.08
CA LEU A 80 -7.62 5.33 22.66
C LEU A 80 -8.66 5.17 23.78
N LYS A 81 -8.21 4.94 25.02
CA LYS A 81 -9.10 4.86 26.18
C LYS A 81 -9.79 6.19 26.50
N LYS A 82 -9.12 7.33 26.27
CA LYS A 82 -9.71 8.65 26.45
C LYS A 82 -10.75 8.94 25.36
N GLU A 83 -10.44 8.63 24.10
CA GLU A 83 -11.38 8.76 22.98
C GLU A 83 -12.66 7.96 23.20
N LEU A 84 -12.56 6.74 23.75
CA LEU A 84 -13.70 5.87 24.03
C LEU A 84 -14.59 6.33 25.20
N LYS A 85 -14.10 7.23 26.04
CA LYS A 85 -14.83 7.74 27.23
C LYS A 85 -15.53 9.08 26.97
N ASN A 86 -15.24 9.74 25.86
CA ASN A 86 -15.96 10.92 25.37
C ASN A 86 -17.14 10.50 24.49
#